data_AF-A0A965VMC5-F1
#
_entry.id   AF-A0A965VMC5-F1
#
_cell.length_a   1.000
_cell.length_b   1.000
_cell.length_c   1.000
_cell.angle_alpha   90.00
_cell.angle_beta   90.00
_cell.angle_gamma   90.00
#
_symmetry.space_group_name_H-M   'P 1'
#
loop_
_entity.id
_entity.type
_entity.pdbx_description
1 polymer ?
#
loop_
_entity_poly.entity_id
_entity_poly.type
_entity_poly.pdbx_seq_one_letter_code
_entity_poly.pdbx_strand_id
1 'polypeptide(L)'
;MDIKSATYLISNVRVDACPTPDMPEFAFIGRSNVGKSSLINMLTSSTKLAKVSSNPGKTQTINHFIINKEWYLVDLPGYGYAKVSQTQRAAWQKMIANYLQKRENLVTVFVLIDVRLKPQKNDLDFLAQLGEWKVPFNIVFTKADKITQREASKNAKQFIETMRKEWQFIPRSF
;
A
#
# COMPACT_ATOMS: atom_id res chain seq x y z
N MET A 1 8.94 -3.37 17.96
CA MET A 1 10.21 -3.27 17.21
C MET A 1 10.45 -1.80 16.96
N ASP A 2 11.58 -1.28 17.41
CA ASP A 2 11.90 0.14 17.23
C ASP A 2 12.66 0.34 15.92
N ILE A 3 12.21 1.30 15.10
CA ILE A 3 12.91 1.68 13.87
C ILE A 3 14.03 2.65 14.26
N LYS A 4 15.27 2.16 14.17
CA LYS A 4 16.50 2.90 14.50
C LYS A 4 17.11 3.56 13.28
N SER A 5 16.94 2.97 12.10
CA SER A 5 17.41 3.53 10.84
C SER A 5 16.47 3.19 9.69
N ALA A 6 16.34 4.14 8.76
CA ALA A 6 15.60 3.98 7.53
C ALA A 6 16.34 4.72 6.42
N THR A 7 16.70 4.02 5.34
CA THR A 7 17.51 4.59 4.26
C THR A 7 16.90 4.26 2.92
N TYR A 8 16.81 5.24 2.03
CA TYR A 8 16.42 5.03 0.65
C TYR A 8 17.45 4.16 -0.06
N LEU A 9 16.99 3.10 -0.72
CA LEU A 9 17.85 2.18 -1.44
C LEU A 9 17.77 2.43 -2.95
N ILE A 10 16.59 2.22 -3.55
CA ILE A 10 16.40 2.35 -5.00
C ILE A 10 14.92 2.52 -5.38
N SER A 11 14.67 3.14 -6.53
CA SER A 11 13.36 3.28 -7.18
C SER A 11 13.41 2.65 -8.56
N ASN A 12 12.48 1.73 -8.86
CA ASN A 12 12.44 1.04 -10.14
C ASN A 12 11.02 0.97 -10.73
N VAL A 13 10.94 0.88 -12.06
CA VAL A 13 9.68 0.60 -12.79
C VAL A 13 9.56 -0.85 -13.23
N ARG A 14 10.62 -1.65 -13.04
CA ARG A 14 10.65 -3.07 -13.40
C ARG A 14 11.01 -3.91 -12.19
N VAL A 15 10.37 -5.06 -12.07
CA VAL A 15 10.55 -6.00 -10.94
C VAL A 15 11.95 -6.61 -10.96
N ASP A 16 12.50 -6.89 -12.13
CA ASP A 16 13.85 -7.43 -12.33
C ASP A 16 14.98 -6.45 -11.98
N ALA A 17 14.68 -5.16 -11.91
CA ALA A 17 15.61 -4.12 -11.46
C ALA A 17 15.53 -3.84 -9.95
N CYS A 18 14.57 -4.46 -9.24
CA CYS A 18 14.46 -4.33 -7.78
C CYS A 18 15.66 -4.98 -7.08
N PRO A 19 15.98 -4.59 -5.83
CA PRO A 19 17.04 -5.23 -5.06
C PRO A 19 16.87 -6.75 -5.01
N THR A 20 17.97 -7.48 -4.87
CA THR A 20 17.94 -8.92 -4.60
C THR A 20 16.96 -9.21 -3.46
N PRO A 21 16.10 -10.23 -3.55
CA PRO A 21 15.12 -10.57 -2.52
C PRO A 21 15.79 -11.31 -1.34
N ASP A 22 16.79 -10.71 -0.70
CA ASP A 22 17.65 -11.31 0.33
C ASP A 22 17.21 -11.02 1.78
N MET A 23 16.20 -10.16 1.97
CA MET A 23 15.63 -9.81 3.28
C MET A 23 14.10 -9.78 3.23
N PRO A 24 13.39 -10.01 4.35
CA PRO A 24 11.93 -9.88 4.42
C PRO A 24 11.44 -8.52 3.93
N GLU A 25 10.33 -8.51 3.20
CA GLU A 25 9.80 -7.30 2.59
C GLU A 25 8.33 -7.04 2.94
N PHE A 26 8.03 -5.77 3.24
CA PHE A 26 6.71 -5.29 3.62
C PHE A 26 6.30 -4.15 2.69
N ALA A 27 5.33 -4.42 1.82
CA ALA A 27 4.89 -3.46 0.82
C ALA A 27 3.69 -2.64 1.31
N PHE A 28 3.66 -1.36 0.97
CA PHE A 28 2.57 -0.44 1.26
C PHE A 28 1.95 0.02 -0.06
N ILE A 29 0.63 -0.11 -0.17
CA ILE A 29 -0.11 0.32 -1.35
C ILE A 29 -1.47 0.90 -0.94
N GLY A 30 -2.05 1.74 -1.78
CA GLY A 30 -3.38 2.29 -1.57
C GLY A 30 -3.70 3.31 -2.64
N ARG A 31 -4.91 3.88 -2.61
CA ARG A 31 -5.29 4.93 -3.56
C ARG A 31 -4.39 6.17 -3.45
N SER A 32 -4.40 6.96 -4.51
CA SER A 32 -3.73 8.26 -4.52
C SER A 32 -4.22 9.13 -3.37
N ASN A 33 -3.29 9.82 -2.69
CA ASN A 33 -3.60 10.69 -1.56
C ASN A 33 -4.31 9.99 -0.37
N VAL A 34 -4.21 8.66 -0.25
CA VAL A 34 -4.75 7.93 0.91
C VAL A 34 -3.95 8.17 2.20
N GLY A 35 -2.71 8.66 2.09
CA GLY A 35 -1.83 8.93 3.24
C GLY A 35 -0.63 7.99 3.35
N LYS A 36 -0.34 7.19 2.32
CA LYS A 36 0.79 6.25 2.27
C LYS A 36 2.15 6.88 2.61
N SER A 37 2.55 7.92 1.89
CA SER A 37 3.85 8.58 2.16
C SER A 37 3.91 9.19 3.56
N SER A 38 2.79 9.70 4.08
CA SER A 38 2.70 10.23 5.45
C SER A 38 2.86 9.12 6.50
N LEU A 39 2.24 7.95 6.28
CA LEU A 39 2.40 6.79 7.15
C LEU A 39 3.86 6.30 7.16
N ILE A 40 4.48 6.17 5.99
CA ILE A 40 5.89 5.73 5.87
C ILE A 40 6.83 6.70 6.60
N ASN A 41 6.64 8.01 6.42
CA ASN A 41 7.43 9.02 7.11
C ASN A 41 7.24 8.98 8.63
N MET A 42 6.02 8.73 9.09
CA MET A 42 5.73 8.56 10.52
C MET A 42 6.41 7.32 11.08
N LEU A 43 6.28 6.16 10.43
CA LEU A 43 6.92 4.91 10.86
C LEU A 43 8.45 5.04 10.91
N THR A 44 9.03 5.72 9.92
CA THR A 44 10.49 5.86 9.80
C THR A 44 11.06 7.04 10.59
N SER A 45 10.22 7.79 11.32
CA SER A 45 10.60 9.01 12.04
C SER A 45 11.40 9.99 11.18
N SER A 46 11.10 10.02 9.88
CA SER A 46 11.81 10.84 8.89
C SER A 46 10.81 11.67 8.09
N THR A 47 11.02 12.98 8.04
CA THR A 47 10.12 13.90 7.34
C THR A 47 10.30 13.93 5.82
N LYS A 48 11.37 13.30 5.30
CA LYS A 48 11.79 13.43 3.89
C LYS A 48 12.02 12.11 3.15
N LEU A 49 11.88 10.98 3.83
CA LEU A 49 12.23 9.66 3.25
C LEU A 49 11.30 9.28 2.09
N ALA A 50 9.98 9.30 2.33
CA ALA A 50 8.98 9.17 1.28
C ALA A 50 8.52 10.56 0.82
N LYS A 51 8.60 10.81 -0.49
CA LYS A 51 8.15 12.08 -1.08
C LYS A 51 6.62 12.20 -0.91
N VAL A 52 6.18 13.13 -0.06
CA VAL A 52 4.76 13.49 0.10
C VAL A 52 4.42 14.56 -0.95
N SER A 53 3.42 14.31 -1.79
CA SER A 53 2.89 15.32 -2.72
C SER A 53 1.37 15.31 -2.69
N SER A 54 0.76 16.50 -2.72
CA SER A 54 -0.69 16.68 -2.85
C SER A 54 -1.22 16.34 -4.25
N ASN A 55 -0.34 16.39 -5.27
CA ASN A 55 -0.71 16.10 -6.65
C ASN A 55 -0.77 14.58 -6.88
N PRO A 56 -1.94 14.03 -7.27
CA PRO A 56 -2.03 12.66 -7.72
C PRO A 56 -1.10 12.47 -8.94
N GLY A 57 -0.15 11.53 -8.87
CA GLY A 57 0.47 10.89 -10.03
C GLY A 57 1.95 10.64 -9.89
N LYS A 58 2.56 11.04 -8.76
CA LYS A 58 4.01 11.19 -8.67
C LYS A 58 4.78 9.92 -8.34
N THR A 59 4.25 9.03 -7.49
CA THR A 59 4.90 7.74 -7.26
C THR A 59 4.55 6.83 -8.43
N GLN A 60 5.44 6.74 -9.41
CA GLN A 60 5.31 5.88 -10.60
C GLN A 60 6.25 4.66 -10.54
N THR A 61 7.11 4.65 -9.52
CA THR A 61 8.15 3.66 -9.27
C THR A 61 7.85 2.91 -7.98
N ILE A 62 8.39 1.70 -7.89
CA ILE A 62 8.48 0.90 -6.67
C ILE A 62 9.69 1.40 -5.89
N ASN A 63 9.48 2.01 -4.73
CA ASN A 63 10.58 2.56 -3.94
C ASN A 63 10.92 1.62 -2.78
N HIS A 64 12.17 1.21 -2.68
CA HIS A 64 12.67 0.37 -1.60
C HIS A 64 13.42 1.23 -0.58
N PHE A 65 13.13 0.96 0.68
CA PHE A 65 13.83 1.51 1.83
C PHE A 65 14.35 0.36 2.67
N ILE A 66 15.62 0.43 3.06
CA ILE A 66 16.20 -0.52 4.00
C ILE A 66 15.96 -0.01 5.42
N ILE A 67 15.34 -0.84 6.25
CA ILE A 67 15.00 -0.51 7.64
C ILE A 67 15.87 -1.36 8.56
N ASN A 68 16.56 -0.71 9.50
CA ASN A 68 17.49 -1.33 10.45
C ASN A 68 18.59 -2.22 9.83
N LYS A 69 18.75 -2.21 8.48
CA LYS A 69 19.57 -3.18 7.71
C LYS A 69 19.09 -4.64 7.83
N GLU A 70 17.81 -4.83 8.16
CA GLU A 70 17.23 -6.15 8.45
C GLU A 70 16.07 -6.53 7.53
N TRP A 71 15.37 -5.54 6.99
CA TRP A 71 14.19 -5.76 6.15
C TRP A 71 13.93 -4.58 5.22
N TYR A 72 13.08 -4.82 4.22
CA TYR A 72 12.69 -3.83 3.23
C TYR A 72 11.28 -3.29 3.47
N LEU A 73 11.17 -1.97 3.56
CA LEU A 73 9.90 -1.28 3.42
C LEU A 73 9.75 -0.87 1.95
N VAL A 74 8.64 -1.26 1.33
CA VAL A 74 8.40 -0.94 -0.08
C VAL A 74 7.19 -0.03 -0.23
N ASP A 75 7.41 1.09 -0.91
CA ASP A 75 6.38 2.04 -1.29
C ASP A 75 5.93 1.75 -2.72
N LEU A 76 4.77 1.10 -2.88
CA LEU A 76 4.19 0.81 -4.19
C LEU A 76 3.43 2.03 -4.73
N PRO A 77 3.39 2.21 -6.05
CA PRO A 77 2.55 3.22 -6.67
C PRO A 77 1.07 2.93 -6.40
N GLY A 78 0.29 3.98 -6.22
CA GLY A 78 -1.12 3.83 -5.84
C GLY A 78 -2.00 3.35 -7.00
N TYR A 79 -3.00 2.52 -6.71
CA TYR A 79 -3.98 2.08 -7.68
C TYR A 79 -5.16 3.06 -7.83
N GLY A 80 -5.99 2.85 -8.85
CA GLY A 80 -7.22 3.63 -9.05
C GLY A 80 -7.02 5.07 -9.53
N TYR A 81 -5.91 5.37 -10.22
CA TYR A 81 -5.66 6.67 -10.84
C TYR A 81 -6.66 6.99 -11.95
N ALA A 82 -7.35 8.13 -11.83
CA ALA A 82 -8.28 8.62 -12.84
C ALA A 82 -7.66 9.60 -13.86
N LYS A 83 -6.48 10.17 -13.56
CA LYS A 83 -5.88 11.28 -14.34
C LYS A 83 -4.72 10.88 -15.27
N VAL A 84 -4.62 9.61 -15.65
CA VAL A 84 -3.53 9.11 -16.52
C VAL A 84 -4.10 8.42 -17.75
N SER A 85 -3.31 8.35 -18.83
CA SER A 85 -3.73 7.67 -20.05
C SER A 85 -4.02 6.19 -19.78
N GLN A 86 -4.91 5.60 -20.58
CA GLN A 86 -5.22 4.17 -20.47
C GLN A 86 -3.96 3.30 -20.56
N THR A 87 -3.02 3.66 -21.45
CA THR A 87 -1.74 2.98 -21.62
C THR A 87 -0.88 3.02 -20.36
N GLN A 88 -0.76 4.18 -19.71
CA GLN A 88 0.02 4.32 -18.47
C GLN A 88 -0.63 3.55 -17.32
N ARG A 89 -1.97 3.59 -17.22
CA ARG A 89 -2.72 2.84 -16.21
C ARG A 89 -2.50 1.33 -16.37
N ALA A 90 -2.57 0.81 -17.59
CA ALA A 90 -2.33 -0.59 -17.89
C ALA A 90 -0.89 -1.01 -17.55
N ALA A 91 0.10 -0.17 -17.89
CA ALA A 91 1.50 -0.40 -17.56
C ALA A 91 1.72 -0.50 -16.04
N TRP A 92 1.12 0.40 -15.26
CA TRP A 92 1.23 0.36 -13.79
C TRP A 92 0.51 -0.84 -13.18
N GLN A 93 -0.69 -1.17 -13.66
CA GLN A 93 -1.40 -2.36 -13.19
C GLN A 93 -0.57 -3.63 -13.45
N LYS A 94 0.02 -3.75 -14.64
CA LYS A 94 0.92 -4.86 -14.98
C LYS A 94 2.16 -4.90 -14.10
N MET A 95 2.78 -3.75 -13.83
CA MET A 95 3.95 -3.66 -12.95
C MET A 95 3.61 -4.06 -11.51
N ILE A 96 2.51 -3.54 -10.94
CA ILE A 96 2.04 -3.88 -9.59
C ILE A 96 1.71 -5.37 -9.51
N ALA A 97 0.96 -5.91 -10.47
CA ALA A 97 0.61 -7.32 -10.53
C ALA A 97 1.86 -8.22 -10.60
N ASN A 98 2.80 -7.89 -11.49
CA ASN A 98 4.07 -8.63 -11.61
C ASN A 98 4.87 -8.60 -10.31
N TYR A 99 4.90 -7.46 -9.62
CA TYR A 99 5.62 -7.33 -8.36
C TYR A 99 5.01 -8.22 -7.29
N LEU A 100 3.71 -8.08 -7.06
CA LEU A 100 2.99 -8.78 -6.01
C LEU A 100 2.97 -10.30 -6.21
N GLN A 101 2.99 -10.77 -7.46
CA GLN A 101 2.96 -12.20 -7.77
C GLN A 101 4.35 -12.85 -7.78
N LYS A 102 5.42 -12.09 -8.07
CA LYS A 102 6.76 -12.68 -8.31
C LYS A 102 7.76 -12.40 -7.19
N ARG A 103 7.45 -11.51 -6.25
CA ARG A 103 8.40 -11.11 -5.20
C ARG A 103 8.41 -12.14 -4.07
N GLU A 104 9.37 -13.06 -4.10
CA GLU A 104 9.43 -14.23 -3.21
C GLU A 104 9.63 -13.89 -1.72
N ASN A 105 10.33 -12.79 -1.43
CA ASN A 105 10.58 -12.30 -0.07
C ASN A 105 9.46 -11.38 0.47
N LEU A 106 8.37 -11.17 -0.29
CA LEU A 106 7.23 -10.36 0.13
C LEU A 106 6.44 -11.09 1.21
N VAL A 107 6.54 -10.61 2.45
CA VAL A 107 5.89 -11.21 3.62
C VAL A 107 4.41 -10.83 3.66
N THR A 108 4.11 -9.54 3.46
CA THR A 108 2.74 -9.05 3.41
C THR A 108 2.66 -7.68 2.75
N VAL A 109 1.48 -7.39 2.22
CA VAL A 109 1.09 -6.07 1.73
C VAL A 109 0.21 -5.36 2.76
N PHE A 110 0.47 -4.09 3.04
CA PHE A 110 -0.42 -3.21 3.77
C PHE A 110 -1.22 -2.37 2.77
N VAL A 111 -2.52 -2.64 2.67
CA VAL A 111 -3.45 -1.91 1.80
C VAL A 111 -4.10 -0.79 2.60
N LEU A 112 -3.79 0.44 2.23
CA LEU A 112 -4.26 1.65 2.91
C LEU A 112 -5.60 2.10 2.35
N ILE A 113 -6.55 2.36 3.25
CA ILE A 113 -7.93 2.75 2.95
C ILE A 113 -8.28 4.03 3.72
N ASP A 114 -8.79 5.06 3.04
CA ASP A 114 -9.24 6.31 3.68
C ASP A 114 -10.56 6.06 4.44
N VAL A 115 -10.50 6.04 5.78
CA VAL A 115 -11.63 5.66 6.65
C VAL A 115 -12.83 6.63 6.58
N ARG A 116 -12.64 7.79 5.97
CA ARG A 116 -13.67 8.82 5.84
C ARG A 116 -14.62 8.53 4.69
N LEU A 117 -14.22 7.65 3.77
CA LEU A 117 -14.98 7.32 2.57
C LEU A 117 -15.81 6.05 2.79
N LYS A 118 -16.95 5.98 2.11
CA LYS A 118 -17.67 4.70 1.95
C LYS A 118 -16.79 3.71 1.19
N PRO A 119 -17.00 2.39 1.34
CA PRO A 119 -16.26 1.37 0.59
C PRO A 119 -16.30 1.68 -0.91
N GLN A 120 -15.11 1.79 -1.51
CA GLN A 120 -14.98 2.14 -2.91
C GLN A 120 -14.78 0.87 -3.73
N LYS A 121 -15.42 0.79 -4.90
CA LYS A 121 -15.28 -0.35 -5.81
C LYS A 121 -13.82 -0.68 -6.12
N ASN A 122 -13.00 0.33 -6.44
CA ASN A 122 -11.58 0.12 -6.75
C ASN A 122 -10.77 -0.49 -5.59
N ASP A 123 -11.14 -0.19 -4.34
CA ASP A 123 -10.47 -0.77 -3.16
C ASP A 123 -10.88 -2.23 -3.01
N LEU A 124 -12.19 -2.53 -3.11
CA LEU A 124 -12.73 -3.89 -3.02
C LEU A 124 -12.20 -4.79 -4.14
N ASP A 125 -12.22 -4.32 -5.39
CA ASP A 125 -11.69 -5.03 -6.56
C ASP A 125 -10.20 -5.37 -6.37
N PHE A 126 -9.42 -4.43 -5.82
CA PHE A 126 -7.99 -4.66 -5.59
C PHE A 126 -7.75 -5.70 -4.50
N LEU A 127 -8.51 -5.66 -3.41
CA LEU A 127 -8.44 -6.67 -2.35
C LEU A 127 -8.84 -8.05 -2.90
N ALA A 128 -9.87 -8.13 -3.75
CA ALA A 128 -10.27 -9.36 -4.44
C ALA A 128 -9.13 -9.96 -5.28
N GLN A 129 -8.44 -9.13 -6.07
CA GLN A 129 -7.28 -9.55 -6.85
C GLN A 129 -6.14 -10.08 -5.98
N LEU A 130 -5.85 -9.45 -4.83
CA LEU A 130 -4.85 -9.96 -3.89
C LEU A 130 -5.22 -11.35 -3.36
N GLY A 131 -6.51 -11.58 -3.08
CA GLY A 131 -7.04 -12.88 -2.69
C GLY A 131 -6.88 -13.96 -3.76
N GLU A 132 -7.23 -13.63 -5.00
CA GLU A 132 -7.05 -14.53 -6.16
C GLU A 132 -5.58 -14.90 -6.37
N TRP A 133 -4.67 -13.93 -6.23
CA TRP A 133 -3.22 -14.14 -6.34
C TRP A 133 -2.60 -14.79 -5.10
N LYS A 134 -3.39 -15.04 -4.05
CA LYS A 134 -2.93 -15.58 -2.76
C LYS A 134 -1.80 -14.76 -2.11
N VAL A 135 -1.80 -13.46 -2.36
CA VAL A 135 -0.82 -12.54 -1.76
C VAL A 135 -1.27 -12.24 -0.34
N PRO A 136 -0.43 -12.43 0.70
CA PRO A 136 -0.80 -12.05 2.06
C PRO A 136 -0.96 -10.53 2.19
N PHE A 137 -2.06 -10.08 2.80
CA PHE A 137 -2.29 -8.65 3.02
C PHE A 137 -3.02 -8.33 4.32
N ASN A 138 -2.82 -7.09 4.78
CA ASN A 138 -3.49 -6.47 5.91
C ASN A 138 -4.07 -5.11 5.47
N ILE A 139 -5.15 -4.69 6.11
CA ILE A 139 -5.81 -3.40 5.84
C ILE A 139 -5.34 -2.37 6.86
N VAL A 140 -5.05 -1.15 6.42
CA VAL A 140 -4.73 -0.02 7.31
C VAL A 140 -5.69 1.12 7.02
N PHE A 141 -6.53 1.47 7.98
CA PHE A 141 -7.46 2.58 7.88
C PHE A 141 -6.74 3.90 8.20
N THR A 142 -6.64 4.79 7.21
CA THR A 142 -5.93 6.06 7.34
C THR A 142 -6.88 7.23 7.58
N LYS A 143 -6.31 8.36 8.05
CA LYS A 143 -7.01 9.64 8.28
C LYS A 143 -8.12 9.61 9.32
N ALA A 144 -8.01 8.69 10.28
CA ALA A 144 -8.90 8.64 11.44
C ALA A 144 -8.87 9.94 12.26
N ASP A 145 -7.76 10.70 12.22
CA ASP A 145 -7.59 12.01 12.88
C ASP A 145 -8.53 13.12 12.34
N LYS A 146 -9.17 12.90 11.19
CA LYS A 146 -10.04 13.90 10.54
C LYS A 146 -11.52 13.73 10.85
N ILE A 147 -11.90 12.70 11.60
CA ILE A 147 -13.27 12.40 12.01
C ILE A 147 -13.29 11.93 13.46
N THR A 148 -14.47 11.78 14.06
CA THR A 148 -14.55 11.26 15.43
C THR A 148 -14.16 9.77 15.48
N GLN A 149 -13.62 9.30 16.62
CA GLN A 149 -13.28 7.89 16.82
C GLN A 149 -14.49 6.96 16.59
N ARG A 150 -15.69 7.41 16.96
CA ARG A 150 -16.95 6.70 16.74
C ARG A 150 -17.26 6.54 15.25
N GLU A 151 -17.09 7.60 14.47
CA GLU A 151 -17.29 7.55 13.01
C GLU A 151 -16.24 6.69 12.32
N ALA A 152 -14.96 6.81 12.71
CA ALA A 152 -13.89 5.97 12.18
C ALA A 152 -14.18 4.48 12.42
N SER A 153 -14.56 4.12 13.65
CA SER A 153 -14.91 2.74 14.01
C SER A 153 -16.13 2.24 13.22
N LYS A 154 -17.15 3.08 13.06
CA LYS A 154 -18.35 2.77 12.27
C LYS A 154 -18.01 2.53 10.79
N ASN A 155 -17.20 3.41 10.19
CA ASN A 155 -16.86 3.33 8.77
C ASN A 155 -15.93 2.15 8.47
N ALA A 156 -14.94 1.90 9.34
CA ALA A 156 -14.09 0.71 9.25
C ALA A 156 -14.93 -0.57 9.33
N LYS A 157 -15.87 -0.64 10.29
CA LYS A 157 -16.81 -1.76 10.40
C LYS A 157 -17.66 -1.93 9.13
N GLN A 158 -18.20 -0.83 8.58
CA GLN A 158 -18.96 -0.87 7.32
C GLN A 158 -18.12 -1.42 6.14
N PHE A 159 -16.84 -1.06 6.07
CA PHE A 159 -15.93 -1.57 5.05
C PHE A 159 -15.73 -3.08 5.19
N ILE A 160 -15.44 -3.55 6.40
CA ILE A 160 -15.26 -4.98 6.69
C ILE A 160 -16.56 -5.77 6.44
N GLU A 161 -17.72 -5.25 6.84
CA GLU A 161 -19.03 -5.87 6.55
C GLU A 161 -19.31 -5.97 5.05
N THR A 162 -18.86 -4.99 4.28
CA THR A 162 -19.00 -5.03 2.81
C THR A 162 -18.14 -6.14 2.23
N MET A 163 -16.89 -6.30 2.70
CA MET A 163 -16.03 -7.40 2.27
C MET A 163 -16.61 -8.77 2.65
N ARG A 164 -17.22 -8.93 3.83
CA ARG A 164 -17.83 -10.19 4.30
C ARG A 164 -18.92 -10.75 3.38
N LYS A 165 -19.48 -9.93 2.48
CA LYS A 165 -20.45 -10.40 1.47
C LYS A 165 -19.82 -11.35 0.45
N GLU A 166 -18.53 -11.18 0.17
CA GLU A 166 -17.79 -11.96 -0.83
C GLU A 166 -16.66 -12.79 -0.21
N TRP A 167 -16.29 -12.51 1.05
CA TRP A 167 -15.14 -13.12 1.73
C TRP A 167 -15.56 -13.92 2.96
N GLN A 168 -15.16 -15.19 3.00
CA GLN A 168 -15.33 -16.04 4.18
C GLN A 168 -14.37 -15.64 5.31
N PHE A 169 -13.11 -15.34 4.96
CA PHE A 169 -12.07 -14.93 5.90
C PHE A 169 -11.63 -13.50 5.59
N ILE A 170 -11.64 -12.64 6.61
CA ILE A 170 -11.26 -11.24 6.48
C ILE A 170 -9.81 -11.07 6.94
N PRO A 171 -8.96 -10.34 6.21
CA PRO A 171 -7.60 -10.00 6.63
C PRO A 171 -7.61 -9.19 7.93
N ARG A 172 -6.48 -9.13 8.64
CA ARG A 172 -6.40 -8.22 9.79
C ARG A 172 -6.48 -6.77 9.31
N SER A 173 -7.10 -5.93 10.14
CA SER A 173 -7.25 -4.50 9.89
C SER A 173 -6.77 -3.69 11.10
N PHE A 174 -6.13 -2.56 10.83
CA PHE A 174 -5.62 -1.61 11.82
C PHE A 174 -6.23 -0.23 11.64
#